data_AF-A0A086A1U7-F1
#
_entry.id   AF-A0A086A1U7-F1
#
_cell.length_a   1.000
_cell.length_b   1.000
_cell.length_c   1.000
_cell.angle_alpha   90.00
_cell.angle_beta   90.00
_cell.angle_gamma   90.00
#
_symmetry.space_group_name_H-M   'P 1'
#
loop_
_entity.id
_entity.type
_entity.pdbx_description
1 polymer ?
#
loop_
_entity_poly.entity_id
_entity_poly.type
_entity_poly.pdbx_seq_one_letter_code
_entity_poly.pdbx_strand_id
1 'polypeptide(L)'
;MKTHAYIFLITMILRPVFPVLDYIINYDYIATELCENKNQPQLDCKGKCHLKKELGKATENDSSSSSEKKNFPTGFDVLFIENIKSFNFKLAIKSILKNDVLPNNLYSHYNIDLIFHPPTLQY
;
A
#
# COMPACT_ATOMS: atom_id res chain seq x y z
N MET A 1 -26.26 -15.48 1.12
CA MET A 1 -25.95 -14.11 0.62
C MET A 1 -26.42 -13.01 1.57
N LYS A 2 -27.71 -12.98 1.97
CA LYS A 2 -28.25 -11.91 2.84
C LYS A 2 -27.53 -11.79 4.19
N THR A 3 -27.17 -12.90 4.83
CA THR A 3 -26.41 -12.93 6.10
C THR A 3 -25.04 -12.26 6.01
N HIS A 4 -24.29 -12.48 4.93
CA HIS A 4 -23.00 -11.81 4.71
C HIS A 4 -23.16 -10.31 4.47
N ALA A 5 -24.25 -9.89 3.81
CA ALA A 5 -24.55 -8.47 3.65
C ALA A 5 -24.84 -7.78 4.99
N TYR A 6 -25.56 -8.45 5.92
CA TYR A 6 -25.76 -7.93 7.27
C TYR A 6 -24.46 -7.86 8.08
N ILE A 7 -23.61 -8.87 7.99
CA ILE A 7 -22.29 -8.87 8.67
C ILE A 7 -21.44 -7.69 8.15
N PHE A 8 -21.38 -7.49 6.83
CA PHE A 8 -20.65 -6.37 6.24
C PHE A 8 -21.20 -5.01 6.68
N LEU A 9 -22.53 -4.83 6.69
CA LEU A 9 -23.19 -3.62 7.16
C LEU A 9 -22.85 -3.31 8.63
N ILE A 10 -22.89 -4.33 9.48
CA ILE A 10 -22.54 -4.21 10.90
C ILE A 10 -21.07 -3.76 11.04
N THR A 11 -20.14 -4.39 10.32
CA THR A 11 -18.71 -4.02 10.41
C THR A 11 -18.42 -2.57 10.01
N MET A 12 -19.15 -2.01 9.05
CA MET A 12 -19.00 -0.59 8.68
C MET A 12 -19.46 0.35 9.80
N ILE A 13 -20.52 -0.01 10.52
CA ILE A 13 -21.06 0.80 11.63
C ILE A 13 -20.19 0.70 12.88
N LEU A 14 -19.46 -0.41 13.07
CA LEU A 14 -18.58 -0.60 14.23
C LEU A 14 -17.24 0.16 14.16
N ARG A 15 -16.84 0.67 12.99
CA ARG A 15 -15.59 1.43 12.84
C ARG A 15 -15.39 2.55 13.86
N PRO A 16 -16.36 3.47 14.11
CA PRO A 16 -16.21 4.51 15.13
C PRO A 16 -16.22 4.01 16.58
N VAL A 17 -16.57 2.75 16.83
CA VAL A 17 -16.67 2.19 18.20
C VAL A 17 -15.30 1.83 18.77
N PHE A 18 -14.35 1.44 17.92
CA PHE A 18 -12.99 1.07 18.34
C PHE A 18 -12.25 2.15 19.16
N PRO A 19 -12.12 3.40 18.69
CA PRO A 19 -11.40 4.45 19.45
C PRO A 19 -12.10 4.84 20.75
N VAL A 20 -13.43 4.70 20.82
CA VAL A 20 -14.19 4.93 22.07
C VAL A 20 -13.91 3.82 23.07
N LEU A 21 -13.82 2.57 22.62
CA LEU A 21 -13.54 1.44 23.48
C LEU A 21 -12.12 1.51 24.06
N ASP A 22 -11.13 1.85 23.23
CA ASP A 22 -9.75 2.08 23.67
C ASP A 22 -9.66 3.21 24.72
N TYR A 23 -10.43 4.29 24.52
CA TYR A 23 -10.53 5.38 25.49
C TYR A 23 -11.08 4.95 26.86
N ILE A 24 -12.06 4.05 26.89
CA ILE A 24 -12.66 3.57 28.15
C ILE A 24 -11.70 2.63 28.87
N ILE A 25 -11.07 1.71 28.13
CA ILE A 25 -10.15 0.71 28.71
C ILE A 25 -8.89 1.39 29.25
N ASN A 26 -8.33 2.33 28.50
CA ASN A 26 -7.09 3.02 28.82
C ASN A 26 -7.32 4.44 29.36
N TYR A 27 -8.48 4.69 29.98
CA TYR A 27 -8.90 6.02 30.42
C TYR A 27 -7.85 6.74 31.27
N ASP A 28 -7.34 6.07 32.31
CA ASP A 28 -6.36 6.65 33.23
C ASP A 28 -5.08 7.04 32.50
N TYR A 29 -4.53 6.13 31.70
CA TYR A 29 -3.34 6.38 30.89
C TYR A 29 -3.55 7.54 29.91
N ILE A 30 -4.70 7.60 29.24
CA ILE A 30 -4.98 8.67 28.28
C ILE A 30 -5.15 10.02 28.99
N ALA A 31 -5.78 10.05 30.16
CA ALA A 31 -5.97 11.26 30.94
C ALA A 31 -4.64 11.76 31.56
N THR A 32 -3.77 10.87 32.05
CA THR A 32 -2.55 11.24 32.77
C THR A 32 -1.32 11.36 31.88
N GLU A 33 -1.24 10.65 30.74
CA GLU A 33 -0.06 10.60 29.87
C GLU A 33 -0.28 11.25 28.50
N LEU A 34 -1.44 11.04 27.86
CA LEU A 34 -1.68 11.49 26.48
C LEU A 34 -2.46 12.82 26.37
N CYS A 35 -3.07 13.30 27.45
CA CYS A 35 -3.83 14.54 27.46
C CYS A 35 -2.92 15.77 27.29
N GLU A 36 -3.20 16.63 26.32
CA GLU A 36 -2.41 17.85 26.08
C GLU A 36 -2.75 18.95 27.10
N ASN A 37 -3.98 18.92 27.63
CA ASN A 37 -4.54 19.94 28.52
C ASN A 37 -4.44 19.61 30.02
N LYS A 38 -3.48 18.77 30.44
CA LYS A 38 -3.29 18.39 31.87
C LYS A 38 -3.09 19.60 32.78
N ASN A 39 -2.42 20.64 32.27
CA ASN A 39 -2.08 21.85 33.02
C ASN A 39 -3.24 22.86 33.10
N GLN A 40 -4.40 22.55 32.51
CA GLN A 40 -5.58 23.42 32.51
C GLN A 40 -6.78 22.69 33.13
N PRO A 41 -6.79 22.50 34.47
CA PRO A 41 -7.84 21.75 35.16
C PRO A 41 -9.24 22.36 34.98
N GLN A 42 -9.34 23.67 34.73
CA GLN A 42 -10.60 24.34 34.45
C GLN A 42 -11.35 23.82 33.20
N LEU A 43 -10.66 23.15 32.27
CA LEU A 43 -11.25 22.63 31.03
C LEU A 43 -11.88 21.24 31.18
N ASP A 44 -11.66 20.57 32.31
CA ASP A 44 -12.10 19.19 32.58
C ASP A 44 -11.91 18.23 31.39
N CYS A 45 -10.73 18.32 30.74
CA CYS A 45 -10.49 17.67 29.46
C CYS A 45 -10.39 16.15 29.58
N LYS A 46 -9.70 15.62 30.59
CA LYS A 46 -9.63 14.18 30.89
C LYS A 46 -9.32 13.30 29.66
N GLY A 47 -8.41 13.74 28.79
CA GLY A 47 -8.06 12.99 27.58
C GLY A 47 -9.06 13.08 26.41
N LYS A 48 -10.16 13.86 26.52
CA LYS A 48 -11.12 14.09 25.43
C LYS A 48 -10.48 14.69 24.17
N CYS A 49 -9.37 15.43 24.32
CA CYS A 49 -8.60 15.95 23.19
C CYS A 49 -7.99 14.82 22.34
N HIS A 50 -7.46 13.77 22.99
CA HIS A 50 -6.89 12.60 22.32
C HIS A 50 -7.97 11.82 21.58
N LEU A 51 -9.11 11.55 22.25
CA LEU A 51 -10.24 10.85 21.64
C LEU A 51 -10.75 11.59 20.39
N LYS A 52 -10.88 12.92 20.45
CA LYS A 52 -11.30 13.74 19.30
C LYS A 52 -10.33 13.60 18.11
N LYS A 53 -9.02 13.53 18.38
CA LYS A 53 -7.98 13.38 17.36
C LYS A 53 -8.05 12.01 16.68
N GLU A 54 -8.23 10.94 17.46
CA GLU A 54 -8.39 9.57 16.93
C GLU A 54 -9.67 9.41 16.11
N LEU A 55 -10.78 10.01 16.55
CA LEU A 55 -12.04 10.06 15.79
C LEU A 55 -11.87 10.85 14.47
N GLY A 56 -11.13 11.96 14.49
CA GLY A 56 -10.86 12.77 13.30
C GLY A 56 -10.05 12.02 12.24
N LYS A 57 -9.01 11.27 12.66
CA LYS A 57 -8.22 10.42 11.75
C LYS A 57 -9.07 9.34 11.07
N ALA A 58 -10.01 8.73 11.79
CA ALA A 58 -10.91 7.74 11.20
C ALA A 58 -11.80 8.35 10.09
N THR A 59 -12.24 9.59 10.27
CA THR A 59 -13.01 10.32 9.24
C THR A 59 -12.15 10.85 8.09
N GLU A 60 -10.92 11.29 8.38
CA GLU A 60 -9.98 11.81 7.38
C GLU A 60 -9.44 10.70 6.47
N ASN A 61 -9.27 9.49 6.98
CA ASN A 61 -8.90 8.34 6.15
C ASN A 61 -9.98 8.01 5.11
N ASP A 62 -11.26 8.21 5.43
CA ASP A 62 -12.36 8.07 4.47
C ASP A 62 -12.49 9.31 3.54
N SER A 63 -12.09 10.52 3.98
CA SER A 63 -12.12 11.75 3.18
C SER A 63 -10.82 12.10 2.44
N SER A 64 -9.74 11.35 2.64
CA SER A 64 -8.49 11.47 1.88
C SER A 64 -8.64 11.04 0.41
N SER A 65 -9.84 10.60 0.02
CA SER A 65 -10.28 10.50 -1.37
C SER A 65 -11.07 11.71 -1.89
N SER A 66 -11.28 12.79 -1.11
CA SER A 66 -12.18 13.89 -1.47
C SER A 66 -11.61 15.32 -1.35
N SER A 67 -10.43 15.54 -0.78
CA SER A 67 -9.87 16.90 -0.63
C SER A 67 -8.59 17.16 -1.43
N GLU A 68 -8.02 16.14 -2.06
CA GLU A 68 -7.13 16.35 -3.18
C GLU A 68 -7.97 16.14 -4.44
N LYS A 69 -8.17 17.20 -5.22
CA LYS A 69 -8.31 17.06 -6.68
C LYS A 69 -7.01 16.42 -7.19
N LYS A 70 -6.76 15.15 -6.91
CA LYS A 70 -5.96 14.32 -7.78
C LYS A 70 -6.80 14.25 -9.03
N ASN A 71 -6.50 15.13 -9.97
CA ASN A 71 -6.74 14.85 -11.38
C ASN A 71 -6.06 13.51 -11.62
N PHE A 72 -6.77 12.41 -11.38
CA PHE A 72 -6.36 11.12 -11.87
C PHE A 72 -6.35 11.33 -13.38
N PRO A 73 -5.19 11.29 -14.06
CA PRO A 73 -5.19 11.50 -15.49
C PRO A 73 -6.10 10.42 -16.08
N THR A 74 -7.26 10.84 -16.59
CA THR A 74 -8.30 9.98 -17.15
C THR A 74 -7.88 9.45 -18.53
N GLY A 75 -6.60 9.12 -18.68
CA GLY A 75 -5.98 8.69 -19.92
C GLY A 75 -4.56 8.25 -19.60
N PHE A 76 -4.29 6.98 -19.84
CA PHE A 76 -2.92 6.58 -20.13
C PHE A 76 -2.62 7.11 -21.54
N ASP A 77 -1.72 8.08 -21.65
CA ASP A 77 -1.15 8.45 -22.95
C ASP A 77 -0.26 7.29 -23.40
N VAL A 78 -0.78 6.47 -24.31
CA VAL A 78 0.00 5.44 -24.98
C VAL A 78 0.98 6.15 -25.91
N LEU A 79 2.18 6.41 -25.41
CA LEU A 79 3.23 7.15 -26.15
C LEU A 79 3.65 6.42 -27.43
N PHE A 80 3.59 5.08 -27.43
CA PHE A 80 3.78 4.25 -28.61
C PHE A 80 3.23 2.83 -28.37
N ILE A 81 2.74 2.20 -29.45
CA ILE A 81 2.46 0.76 -29.52
C ILE A 81 3.44 0.18 -30.53
N GLU A 82 4.24 -0.79 -30.09
CA GLU A 82 5.10 -1.56 -30.98
C GLU A 82 4.48 -2.94 -31.22
N ASN A 83 4.41 -3.35 -32.48
CA ASN A 83 3.92 -4.67 -32.85
C ASN A 83 5.04 -5.69 -32.64
N ILE A 84 5.00 -6.42 -31.53
CA ILE A 84 5.98 -7.46 -31.24
C ILE A 84 5.78 -8.61 -32.23
N LYS A 85 6.73 -8.80 -33.14
CA LYS A 85 6.74 -10.00 -34.00
C LYS A 85 6.80 -11.24 -33.11
N SER A 86 6.01 -12.26 -33.45
CA SER A 86 5.91 -13.52 -32.69
C SER A 86 7.30 -14.07 -32.37
N PHE A 87 7.66 -14.07 -31.08
CA PHE A 87 8.89 -14.67 -30.60
C PHE A 87 8.67 -16.16 -30.39
N ASN A 88 9.36 -16.98 -31.19
CA ASN A 88 9.37 -18.43 -31.01
C ASN A 88 10.52 -18.80 -30.09
N PHE A 89 10.23 -19.10 -28.83
CA PHE A 89 11.22 -19.72 -27.95
C PHE A 89 11.41 -21.16 -28.43
N LYS A 90 12.47 -21.41 -29.21
CA LYS A 90 12.88 -22.79 -29.50
C LYS A 90 13.49 -23.34 -28.22
N LEU A 91 12.66 -23.95 -27.39
CA LEU A 91 13.09 -24.67 -26.19
C LEU A 91 14.06 -25.76 -26.67
N ALA A 92 15.35 -25.52 -26.50
CA ALA A 92 16.38 -26.52 -26.70
C ALA A 92 16.29 -27.49 -25.52
N ILE A 93 15.33 -28.41 -25.55
CA ILE A 93 15.35 -29.58 -24.68
C ILE A 93 16.51 -30.43 -25.18
N LYS A 94 17.71 -30.17 -24.66
CA LYS A 94 18.77 -31.18 -24.74
C LYS A 94 18.27 -32.32 -23.86
N SER A 95 17.86 -33.43 -24.48
CA SER A 95 17.56 -34.65 -23.75
C SER A 95 18.76 -34.90 -22.84
N ILE A 96 18.54 -34.87 -21.52
CA ILE A 96 19.55 -35.26 -20.54
C ILE A 96 19.68 -36.76 -20.69
N LEU A 97 20.41 -37.18 -21.72
CA LEU A 97 20.98 -38.51 -21.78
C LEU A 97 22.06 -38.54 -20.71
N LYS A 98 21.81 -39.40 -19.74
CA LYS A 98 22.56 -39.64 -18.52
C LYS A 98 24.08 -39.57 -18.71
N ASN A 99 24.66 -38.99 -17.66
CA ASN A 99 25.99 -39.24 -17.12
C ASN A 99 27.17 -38.80 -17.98
N ASP A 100 27.53 -37.52 -17.85
CA ASP A 100 28.92 -37.17 -17.64
C ASP A 100 29.00 -36.02 -16.63
N VAL A 101 29.70 -36.26 -15.52
CA VAL A 101 29.93 -35.30 -14.45
C VAL A 101 31.01 -34.32 -14.92
N LEU A 102 30.64 -33.43 -15.83
CA LEU A 102 31.40 -32.22 -16.12
C LEU A 102 30.45 -31.04 -15.94
N PRO A 103 30.80 -29.98 -15.19
CA PRO A 103 29.90 -28.86 -15.01
C PRO A 103 29.71 -28.18 -16.37
N ASN A 104 28.57 -28.48 -17.00
CA ASN A 104 28.17 -27.80 -18.21
C ASN A 104 27.96 -26.34 -17.84
N ASN A 105 28.84 -25.45 -18.31
CA ASN A 105 28.61 -24.02 -18.16
C ASN A 105 27.41 -23.63 -19.04
N LEU A 106 26.23 -23.58 -18.43
CA LEU A 106 24.95 -23.23 -19.07
C LEU A 106 24.75 -21.70 -19.15
N TYR A 107 25.79 -20.92 -18.85
CA TYR A 107 25.73 -19.47 -18.85
C TYR A 107 25.69 -18.95 -20.28
N SER A 108 24.47 -18.72 -20.75
CA SER A 108 24.16 -18.10 -22.03
C SER A 108 23.74 -16.66 -21.76
N HIS A 109 24.69 -15.73 -21.82
CA HIS A 109 24.36 -14.32 -21.98
C HIS A 109 24.05 -14.08 -23.45
N TYR A 110 22.78 -14.26 -23.83
CA TYR A 110 22.28 -13.51 -24.97
C TYR A 110 22.31 -12.05 -24.51
N ASN A 111 23.32 -11.30 -24.96
CA ASN A 111 23.36 -9.87 -24.81
C ASN A 111 22.06 -9.31 -25.39
N ILE A 112 21.14 -8.96 -24.51
CA ILE A 112 20.06 -8.02 -24.84
C ILE A 112 20.73 -6.64 -24.78
N ASP A 113 21.75 -6.46 -25.62
CA ASP A 113 22.42 -5.18 -25.80
C ASP A 113 21.51 -4.32 -26.64
N LEU A 114 20.57 -3.68 -25.95
CA LEU A 114 20.09 -2.33 -26.17
C LEU A 114 19.24 -1.94 -24.96
N ILE A 115 19.78 -2.15 -23.76
CA ILE A 115 19.34 -1.36 -22.61
C ILE A 115 19.60 0.08 -23.01
N PHE A 116 18.54 0.89 -23.08
CA PHE A 116 18.63 2.31 -23.40
C PHE A 116 19.49 2.99 -22.34
N HIS A 117 20.72 3.36 -22.70
CA HIS A 117 21.59 4.13 -21.81
C HIS A 117 21.45 5.62 -22.14
N PRO A 118 21.31 6.48 -21.12
CA PRO A 118 21.26 7.92 -21.35
C PRO A 118 22.57 8.42 -21.97
N PRO A 119 22.53 9.48 -22.79
CA PRO A 119 23.72 10.00 -23.45
C PRO A 119 24.75 10.46 -22.42
N THR A 120 25.99 10.01 -22.57
CA THR A 120 27.11 10.43 -21.72
C THR A 120 27.47 11.87 -22.07
N LEU A 121 27.33 12.79 -21.12
CA LEU A 121 27.82 14.16 -21.26
C LEU A 121 29.35 14.12 -21.37
N GLN A 122 29.87 14.43 -22.56
CA GLN A 122 31.30 14.64 -22.77
C GLN A 122 31.64 16.06 -22.30
N TYR A 123 32.49 16.16 -21.27
CA TYR A 123 33.19 17.38 -20.89
C TYR A 123 34.53 17.46 -21.61
#